data_AF-A0Z3G8-F1
#
_entry.id   AF-A0Z3G8-F1
#
_cell.length_a   1.000
_cell.length_b   1.000
_cell.length_c   1.000
_cell.angle_alpha   90.00
_cell.angle_beta   90.00
_cell.angle_gamma   90.00
#
_symmetry.space_group_name_H-M   'P 1'
#
loop_
_entity.id
_entity.type
_entity.pdbx_description
1 polymer ?
#
loop_
_entity_poly.entity_id
_entity_poly.type
_entity_poly.pdbx_seq_one_letter_code
_entity_poly.pdbx_strand_id
1 'polypeptide(L)'
;MPHYKTLLRTSLCVALLIFSNFTTSANPIGSFYALMSAVQEARSGEPVLPTPTLSLSASTESALIGAAFTLSWSSIHATNCSASGSWSGDKSTSGSEAISGDAAGSNTYSLTCSGVGGERSVSVTVAINGPVTALWDYTDVPYGTEDPSRQWLNIRLAYDQTEPSPVYLFAHGNGGSANGMSHKQLHTIASEGYTTVSWESIVTLEGEADLLTAVADAQVMFDWVLANAAAYNMNPDHIVVGGRSRGSIISWQLAHSNHPSIAGIYMYNALPRGAWQGEDWTPDDDINADSPTAYLVYGPDFDDDDGHNPTYADPVIARYDELDIGDRMARYVDMWGDFQNEQGNWTNDGELMHYFPEFVATLEGINTPPVAATNALFMGHSFFAPIARQMPFHTAQLGVNDYTQHVEMSGGESGTPLALWRDHDHRENIQAVLDTGEVEVFGMAAGRDGGYELWIDYALSKNPNTRFVIGIAWLDFPADYDTATYGSTYSEVLEASWMQFGALQASYPDVEITFMPYGLAAVELRYLFEAGQLPGITQLIGDNPETSLFKDAKGHGHAGGLLLDLAEFIWLKAIFGIDLESYNYDAGHGIDLKEIAQTIVSDYGYYFD
;
A
#
# COMPACT_ATOMS: atom_id res chain seq x y z
N MET A 1 -40.62 24.87 -10.77
CA MET A 1 -41.96 24.97 -11.40
C MET A 1 -41.82 24.72 -12.90
N PRO A 2 -41.94 23.46 -13.37
CA PRO A 2 -43.09 23.11 -14.22
C PRO A 2 -43.42 21.61 -14.18
N HIS A 3 -44.27 21.14 -13.24
CA HIS A 3 -44.88 19.80 -13.34
C HIS A 3 -46.37 19.72 -12.95
N TYR A 4 -46.98 20.85 -12.55
CA TYR A 4 -48.38 20.90 -12.13
C TYR A 4 -49.41 21.21 -13.23
N LYS A 5 -48.99 21.43 -14.48
CA LYS A 5 -49.92 21.79 -15.59
C LYS A 5 -50.41 20.61 -16.44
N THR A 6 -49.84 19.41 -16.29
CA THR A 6 -50.19 18.27 -17.15
C THR A 6 -51.35 17.43 -16.57
N LEU A 7 -51.51 17.39 -15.25
CA LEU A 7 -52.61 16.63 -14.61
C LEU A 7 -54.00 17.30 -14.72
N LEU A 8 -54.08 18.62 -14.95
CA LEU A 8 -55.37 19.31 -15.07
C LEU A 8 -56.02 19.19 -16.47
N ARG A 9 -55.28 18.76 -17.50
CA ARG A 9 -55.83 18.64 -18.87
C ARG A 9 -56.51 17.30 -19.16
N THR A 10 -56.11 16.23 -18.48
CA THR A 10 -56.72 14.90 -18.65
C THR A 10 -58.06 14.76 -17.93
N SER A 11 -58.25 15.41 -16.78
CA SER A 11 -59.53 15.36 -16.05
C SER A 11 -60.65 16.19 -16.68
N LEU A 12 -60.33 17.23 -17.47
CA LEU A 12 -61.35 18.06 -18.13
C LEU A 12 -61.92 17.41 -19.41
N CYS A 13 -61.13 16.59 -20.11
CA CYS A 13 -61.58 15.88 -21.32
C CYS A 13 -62.55 14.73 -21.00
N VAL A 14 -62.40 14.07 -19.86
CA VAL A 14 -63.33 13.00 -19.43
C VAL A 14 -64.67 13.57 -18.99
N ALA A 15 -64.68 14.77 -18.38
CA ALA A 15 -65.92 15.44 -17.98
C ALA A 15 -66.76 15.91 -19.18
N LEU A 16 -66.13 16.32 -20.30
CA LEU A 16 -66.84 16.80 -21.49
C LEU A 16 -67.43 15.66 -22.37
N LEU A 17 -66.91 14.44 -22.29
CA LEU A 17 -67.44 13.28 -23.03
C LEU A 17 -68.70 12.67 -22.40
N ILE A 18 -69.00 13.00 -21.13
CA ILE A 18 -70.19 12.48 -20.43
C ILE A 18 -71.43 13.34 -20.73
N PHE A 19 -71.27 14.59 -21.18
CA PHE A 19 -72.39 15.51 -21.41
C PHE A 19 -73.06 15.41 -22.79
N SER A 20 -72.56 14.60 -23.73
CA SER A 20 -73.13 14.55 -25.10
C SER A 20 -74.21 13.48 -25.33
N ASN A 21 -74.57 12.66 -24.33
CA ASN A 21 -75.45 11.50 -24.55
C ASN A 21 -76.68 11.35 -23.64
N PHE A 22 -77.14 12.40 -22.94
CA PHE A 22 -78.37 12.33 -22.16
C PHE A 22 -79.43 13.32 -22.66
N THR A 23 -80.09 12.95 -23.76
CA THR A 23 -81.47 13.39 -24.02
C THR A 23 -82.43 12.28 -23.57
N THR A 24 -83.47 12.72 -22.86
CA THR A 24 -84.74 12.03 -22.54
C THR A 24 -84.72 10.83 -21.58
N SER A 25 -84.92 11.09 -20.28
CA SER A 25 -86.19 10.76 -19.57
C SER A 25 -86.07 10.94 -18.05
N ALA A 26 -87.00 11.74 -17.50
CA ALA A 26 -87.55 11.77 -16.14
C ALA A 26 -86.81 11.06 -14.97
N ASN A 27 -86.00 11.82 -14.19
CA ASN A 27 -86.13 12.00 -12.73
C ASN A 27 -84.99 12.87 -12.17
N PRO A 28 -85.21 14.15 -11.78
CA PRO A 28 -84.11 15.04 -11.40
C PRO A 28 -83.48 14.74 -10.02
N ILE A 29 -84.07 13.84 -9.22
CA ILE A 29 -83.56 13.49 -7.88
C ILE A 29 -82.65 12.25 -7.93
N GLY A 30 -82.92 11.28 -8.81
CA GLY A 30 -82.11 10.05 -8.95
C GLY A 30 -80.72 10.30 -9.54
N SER A 31 -80.61 11.22 -10.50
CA SER A 31 -79.32 11.58 -11.11
C SER A 31 -78.39 12.35 -10.16
N PHE A 32 -78.94 13.07 -9.17
CA PHE A 32 -78.14 13.77 -8.16
C PHE A 32 -77.58 12.78 -7.10
N TYR A 33 -78.38 11.79 -6.70
CA TYR A 33 -77.92 10.70 -5.83
C TYR A 33 -76.91 9.78 -6.53
N ALA A 34 -77.07 9.51 -7.83
CA ALA A 34 -76.09 8.75 -8.61
C ALA A 34 -74.76 9.50 -8.79
N LEU A 35 -74.79 10.83 -8.97
CA LEU A 35 -73.57 11.65 -8.99
C LEU A 35 -72.91 11.73 -7.62
N MET A 36 -73.68 11.86 -6.53
CA MET A 36 -73.13 11.86 -5.17
C MET A 36 -72.57 10.48 -4.78
N SER A 37 -73.18 9.37 -5.21
CA SER A 37 -72.62 8.00 -5.05
C SER A 37 -71.35 7.80 -5.88
N ALA A 38 -71.31 8.27 -7.13
CA ALA A 38 -70.10 8.18 -7.97
C ALA A 38 -68.95 9.07 -7.46
N VAL A 39 -69.26 10.22 -6.84
CA VAL A 39 -68.27 11.07 -6.16
C VAL A 39 -67.83 10.48 -4.80
N GLN A 40 -68.69 9.70 -4.15
CA GLN A 40 -68.37 8.96 -2.92
C GLN A 40 -67.48 7.73 -3.20
N GLU A 41 -67.72 7.00 -4.31
CA GLU A 41 -66.89 5.88 -4.77
C GLU A 41 -65.56 6.34 -5.40
N ALA A 42 -65.50 7.53 -6.01
CA ALA A 42 -64.24 8.15 -6.44
C ALA A 42 -63.40 8.70 -5.27
N ARG A 43 -63.95 8.76 -4.04
CA ARG A 43 -63.25 9.16 -2.81
C ARG A 43 -62.86 7.99 -1.89
N SER A 44 -63.13 6.75 -2.29
CA SER A 44 -62.81 5.54 -1.52
C SER A 44 -61.62 4.73 -2.06
N GLY A 45 -60.89 5.24 -3.06
CA GLY A 45 -59.58 4.69 -3.39
C GLY A 45 -58.60 5.13 -2.31
N GLU A 46 -58.34 4.29 -1.30
CA GLU A 46 -57.18 4.48 -0.44
C GLU A 46 -55.95 4.68 -1.34
N PRO A 47 -55.13 5.73 -1.12
CA PRO A 47 -53.89 5.88 -1.86
C PRO A 47 -53.06 4.62 -1.64
N VAL A 48 -52.80 3.85 -2.71
CA VAL A 48 -51.92 2.68 -2.63
C VAL A 48 -50.53 3.22 -2.27
N LEU A 49 -50.16 3.04 -0.99
CA LEU A 49 -48.89 3.51 -0.48
C LEU A 49 -47.77 2.70 -1.17
N PRO A 50 -46.74 3.35 -1.74
CA PRO A 50 -45.71 2.64 -2.47
C PRO A 50 -44.92 1.74 -1.51
N THR A 51 -44.87 0.44 -1.81
CA THR A 51 -44.05 -0.53 -1.07
C THR A 51 -42.57 -0.23 -1.29
N PRO A 52 -41.70 -0.33 -0.26
CA PRO A 52 -40.28 -0.11 -0.42
C PRO A 52 -39.62 -1.01 -1.46
N THR A 53 -38.69 -0.47 -2.24
CA THR A 53 -37.70 -1.25 -3.01
C THR A 53 -36.45 -1.45 -2.17
N LEU A 54 -35.69 -2.53 -2.41
CA LEU A 54 -34.45 -2.80 -1.69
C LEU A 54 -33.49 -3.61 -2.56
N SER A 55 -32.24 -3.14 -2.65
CA SER A 55 -31.10 -3.86 -3.22
C SER A 55 -30.01 -4.02 -2.17
N LEU A 56 -29.35 -5.16 -2.15
CA LEU A 56 -28.17 -5.46 -1.32
C LEU A 56 -27.19 -6.27 -2.15
N SER A 57 -25.92 -5.89 -2.14
CA SER A 57 -24.83 -6.60 -2.84
C SER A 57 -23.60 -6.67 -1.94
N ALA A 58 -22.78 -7.70 -2.15
CA ALA A 58 -21.44 -7.81 -1.58
C ALA A 58 -20.38 -7.56 -2.67
N SER A 59 -19.22 -7.01 -2.33
CA SER A 59 -18.11 -6.81 -3.25
C SER A 59 -17.43 -8.12 -3.70
N THR A 60 -17.60 -9.19 -2.93
CA THR A 60 -17.10 -10.54 -3.23
C THR A 60 -18.07 -11.61 -2.72
N GLU A 61 -18.02 -12.81 -3.30
CA GLU A 61 -18.76 -13.99 -2.84
C GLU A 61 -17.97 -14.79 -1.78
N SER A 62 -16.67 -14.51 -1.62
CA SER A 62 -15.80 -15.14 -0.62
C SER A 62 -14.72 -14.20 -0.09
N ALA A 63 -14.35 -14.35 1.19
CA ALA A 63 -13.30 -13.58 1.87
C ALA A 63 -12.57 -14.48 2.89
N LEU A 64 -11.32 -14.15 3.22
CA LEU A 64 -10.59 -14.84 4.31
C LEU A 64 -11.06 -14.33 5.68
N ILE A 65 -10.83 -15.09 6.75
CA ILE A 65 -11.03 -14.58 8.12
C ILE A 65 -10.22 -13.29 8.29
N GLY A 66 -10.87 -12.24 8.79
CA GLY A 66 -10.26 -10.93 9.00
C GLY A 66 -10.13 -10.07 7.74
N ALA A 67 -10.30 -10.62 6.53
CA ALA A 67 -10.34 -9.82 5.30
C ALA A 67 -11.65 -9.03 5.25
N ALA A 68 -11.55 -7.72 4.98
CA ALA A 68 -12.70 -6.86 4.82
C ALA A 68 -13.32 -7.02 3.43
N PHE A 69 -14.64 -7.00 3.36
CA PHE A 69 -15.40 -6.87 2.13
C PHE A 69 -16.55 -5.90 2.34
N THR A 70 -17.10 -5.36 1.26
CA THR A 70 -18.09 -4.29 1.35
C THR A 70 -19.49 -4.79 1.04
N LEU A 71 -20.44 -4.48 1.92
CA LEU A 71 -21.87 -4.59 1.64
C LEU A 71 -22.41 -3.23 1.22
N SER A 72 -23.10 -3.15 0.08
CA SER A 72 -23.74 -1.92 -0.40
C SER A 72 -25.23 -2.13 -0.59
N TRP A 73 -26.03 -1.14 -0.19
CA TRP A 73 -27.48 -1.22 -0.29
C TRP A 73 -28.14 0.11 -0.68
N SER A 74 -29.32 0.00 -1.28
CA SER A 74 -30.16 1.15 -1.61
C SER A 74 -31.64 0.80 -1.54
N SER A 75 -32.46 1.75 -1.12
CA SER A 75 -33.91 1.62 -1.01
C SER A 75 -34.63 2.87 -1.49
N ILE A 76 -35.81 2.69 -2.08
CA ILE A 76 -36.76 3.76 -2.41
C ILE A 76 -38.04 3.52 -1.61
N HIS A 77 -38.63 4.59 -1.04
CA HIS A 77 -39.85 4.58 -0.24
C HIS A 77 -39.75 3.90 1.15
N ALA A 78 -38.57 3.43 1.57
CA ALA A 78 -38.30 3.09 2.97
C ALA A 78 -38.05 4.34 3.83
N THR A 79 -38.37 4.23 5.10
CA THR A 79 -38.06 5.21 6.15
C THR A 79 -37.08 4.67 7.18
N ASN A 80 -36.95 3.36 7.31
CA ASN A 80 -35.99 2.72 8.22
C ASN A 80 -35.49 1.40 7.62
N CYS A 81 -34.24 1.03 7.90
CA CYS A 81 -33.68 -0.27 7.55
C CYS A 81 -32.99 -0.90 8.77
N SER A 82 -33.09 -2.22 8.91
CA SER A 82 -32.50 -2.99 10.00
C SER A 82 -31.78 -4.22 9.45
N ALA A 83 -30.51 -4.36 9.82
CA ALA A 83 -29.63 -5.45 9.43
C ALA A 83 -29.77 -6.65 10.41
N SER A 84 -29.67 -7.86 9.87
CA SER A 84 -29.72 -9.11 10.63
C SER A 84 -28.93 -10.24 9.95
N GLY A 85 -28.58 -11.28 10.71
CA GLY A 85 -27.71 -12.38 10.27
C GLY A 85 -26.28 -12.17 10.79
N SER A 86 -25.28 -12.24 9.90
CA SER A 86 -23.86 -12.04 10.24
C SER A 86 -23.45 -10.56 10.40
N TRP A 87 -24.43 -9.66 10.51
CA TRP A 87 -24.31 -8.22 10.77
C TRP A 87 -25.58 -7.75 11.49
N SER A 88 -25.56 -6.57 12.09
CA SER A 88 -26.68 -6.08 12.89
C SER A 88 -26.80 -4.56 12.91
N GLY A 89 -27.90 -4.08 13.50
CA GLY A 89 -28.13 -2.67 13.79
C GLY A 89 -29.04 -1.97 12.79
N ASP A 90 -29.40 -0.74 13.13
CA ASP A 90 -30.14 0.15 12.25
C ASP A 90 -29.22 0.67 11.14
N LYS A 91 -29.72 0.69 9.92
CA LYS A 91 -29.00 1.17 8.72
C LYS A 91 -29.77 2.32 8.09
N SER A 92 -29.04 3.24 7.48
CA SER A 92 -29.63 4.25 6.58
C SER A 92 -30.36 3.57 5.42
N THR A 93 -31.26 4.29 4.75
CA THR A 93 -32.02 3.75 3.60
C THR A 93 -31.16 3.54 2.35
N SER A 94 -29.94 4.04 2.34
CA SER A 94 -28.88 3.71 1.39
C SER A 94 -27.52 3.88 2.07
N GLY A 95 -26.55 3.06 1.70
CA GLY A 95 -25.21 3.12 2.30
C GLY A 95 -24.30 2.00 1.82
N SER A 96 -23.10 2.02 2.37
CA SER A 96 -22.10 0.98 2.20
C SER A 96 -21.40 0.77 3.54
N GLU A 97 -21.01 -0.47 3.84
CA GLU A 97 -20.36 -0.84 5.09
C GLU A 97 -19.29 -1.90 4.83
N ALA A 98 -18.09 -1.67 5.36
CA ALA A 98 -17.04 -2.67 5.40
C ALA A 98 -17.34 -3.68 6.50
N ILE A 99 -17.28 -4.96 6.17
CA ILE A 99 -17.54 -6.09 7.04
C ILE A 99 -16.31 -6.99 7.02
N SER A 100 -15.89 -7.48 8.19
CA SER A 100 -14.93 -8.57 8.32
C SER A 100 -15.63 -9.84 8.78
N GLY A 101 -15.17 -11.00 8.29
CA GLY A 101 -15.62 -12.30 8.78
C GLY A 101 -14.72 -12.81 9.90
N ASP A 102 -15.27 -13.01 11.10
CA ASP A 102 -14.47 -13.45 12.25
C ASP A 102 -14.42 -14.98 12.43
N ALA A 103 -15.26 -15.71 11.69
CA ALA A 103 -15.35 -17.15 11.75
C ALA A 103 -15.57 -17.76 10.37
N ALA A 104 -14.84 -18.85 10.10
CA ALA A 104 -14.98 -19.61 8.87
C ALA A 104 -16.39 -20.18 8.73
N GLY A 105 -16.94 -20.11 7.52
CA GLY A 105 -18.26 -20.62 7.18
C GLY A 105 -19.03 -19.70 6.24
N SER A 106 -20.22 -20.16 5.86
CA SER A 106 -21.14 -19.38 5.04
C SER A 106 -21.86 -18.35 5.90
N ASN A 107 -21.56 -17.07 5.69
CA ASN A 107 -22.12 -15.96 6.44
C ASN A 107 -23.22 -15.28 5.62
N THR A 108 -24.39 -15.09 6.21
CA THR A 108 -25.57 -14.53 5.51
C THR A 108 -25.94 -13.18 6.09
N TYR A 109 -25.98 -12.18 5.24
CA TYR A 109 -26.24 -10.79 5.56
C TYR A 109 -27.61 -10.40 5.02
N SER A 110 -28.59 -10.21 5.92
CA SER A 110 -29.95 -9.83 5.57
C SER A 110 -30.25 -8.37 5.94
N LEU A 111 -30.89 -7.63 5.04
CA LEU A 111 -31.38 -6.27 5.27
C LEU A 111 -32.89 -6.22 5.10
N THR A 112 -33.56 -5.61 6.06
CA THR A 112 -35.00 -5.42 6.07
C THR A 112 -35.33 -3.93 6.15
N CYS A 113 -36.07 -3.40 5.18
CA CYS A 113 -36.45 -2.00 5.13
C CYS A 113 -37.98 -1.83 5.17
N SER A 114 -38.45 -0.91 6.02
CA SER A 114 -39.86 -0.61 6.21
C SER A 114 -40.20 0.82 5.81
N GLY A 115 -41.42 1.01 5.31
CA GLY A 115 -41.98 2.29 4.91
C GLY A 115 -43.50 2.28 4.97
N VAL A 116 -44.13 3.38 4.57
CA VAL A 116 -45.58 3.55 4.66
C VAL A 116 -46.38 2.50 3.87
N GLY A 117 -45.81 1.93 2.80
CA GLY A 117 -46.42 0.88 1.98
C GLY A 117 -46.08 -0.56 2.39
N GLY A 118 -45.46 -0.77 3.56
CA GLY A 118 -45.07 -2.09 4.07
C GLY A 118 -43.55 -2.27 4.22
N GLU A 119 -43.10 -3.52 4.15
CA GLU A 119 -41.71 -3.92 4.41
C GLU A 119 -41.17 -4.82 3.29
N ARG A 120 -39.86 -4.78 3.06
CA ARG A 120 -39.15 -5.68 2.14
C ARG A 120 -37.82 -6.13 2.75
N SER A 121 -37.48 -7.40 2.55
CA SER A 121 -36.21 -7.99 3.00
C SER A 121 -35.43 -8.62 1.84
N VAL A 122 -34.11 -8.52 1.88
CA VAL A 122 -33.16 -9.15 0.96
C VAL A 122 -31.97 -9.72 1.73
N SER A 123 -31.27 -10.70 1.16
CA SER A 123 -30.08 -11.30 1.78
C SER A 123 -29.00 -11.59 0.74
N VAL A 124 -27.74 -11.47 1.15
CA VAL A 124 -26.56 -11.95 0.41
C VAL A 124 -25.74 -12.89 1.28
N THR A 125 -25.01 -13.81 0.67
CA THR A 125 -24.18 -14.79 1.39
C THR A 125 -22.73 -14.64 0.93
N VAL A 126 -21.81 -14.58 1.88
CA VAL A 126 -20.36 -14.53 1.65
C VAL A 126 -19.72 -15.70 2.38
N ALA A 127 -18.89 -16.47 1.68
CA ALA A 127 -18.11 -17.55 2.29
C ALA A 127 -16.87 -16.98 2.97
N ILE A 128 -16.79 -17.12 4.29
CA ILE A 128 -15.59 -16.76 5.05
C ILE A 128 -14.71 -18.00 5.17
N ASN A 129 -13.52 -17.94 4.61
CA ASN A 129 -12.57 -19.05 4.60
C ASN A 129 -11.59 -18.88 5.78
N GLY A 130 -11.49 -19.90 6.63
CA GLY A 130 -10.52 -19.91 7.73
C GLY A 130 -9.08 -20.06 7.24
N PRO A 131 -8.08 -19.85 8.12
CA PRO A 131 -6.71 -20.23 7.78
C PRO A 131 -6.72 -21.69 7.35
N VAL A 132 -6.17 -21.93 6.16
CA VAL A 132 -5.98 -23.28 5.63
C VAL A 132 -5.14 -24.02 6.66
N THR A 133 -5.74 -24.99 7.36
CA THR A 133 -5.08 -25.74 8.44
C THR A 133 -3.93 -26.61 7.92
N ALA A 134 -3.88 -26.85 6.61
CA ALA A 134 -2.72 -27.36 5.91
C ALA A 134 -1.96 -26.19 5.25
N LEU A 135 -0.67 -26.09 5.56
CA LEU A 135 0.25 -25.12 4.96
C LEU A 135 0.39 -25.35 3.45
N TRP A 136 0.42 -26.61 3.03
CA TRP A 136 0.58 -27.07 1.66
C TRP A 136 -0.68 -27.79 1.19
N ASP A 137 -1.07 -27.60 -0.07
CA ASP A 137 -2.18 -28.33 -0.70
C ASP A 137 -1.74 -29.74 -1.13
N TYR A 138 -0.48 -29.86 -1.54
CA TYR A 138 0.16 -31.13 -1.87
C TYR A 138 1.53 -31.20 -1.21
N THR A 139 1.84 -32.32 -0.57
CA THR A 139 3.13 -32.55 0.09
C THR A 139 3.81 -33.79 -0.46
N ASP A 140 5.14 -33.82 -0.36
CA ASP A 140 5.98 -34.98 -0.69
C ASP A 140 5.73 -35.52 -2.12
N VAL A 141 5.46 -34.62 -3.07
CA VAL A 141 5.20 -35.00 -4.46
C VAL A 141 6.53 -35.34 -5.13
N PRO A 142 6.73 -36.57 -5.63
CA PRO A 142 7.99 -36.95 -6.26
C PRO A 142 8.12 -36.30 -7.64
N TYR A 143 9.20 -35.54 -7.85
CA TYR A 143 9.50 -34.94 -9.15
C TYR A 143 10.54 -35.72 -9.96
N GLY A 144 11.35 -36.55 -9.30
CA GLY A 144 12.40 -37.35 -9.92
C GLY A 144 12.33 -38.83 -9.54
N THR A 145 13.14 -39.64 -10.22
CA THR A 145 13.17 -41.11 -10.04
C THR A 145 14.47 -41.64 -9.45
N GLU A 146 15.49 -40.78 -9.29
CA GLU A 146 16.81 -41.19 -8.82
C GLU A 146 16.79 -41.48 -7.32
N ASP A 147 16.30 -40.52 -6.53
CA ASP A 147 16.21 -40.64 -5.08
C ASP A 147 14.94 -39.97 -4.55
N PRO A 148 13.90 -40.73 -4.17
CA PRO A 148 12.65 -40.19 -3.66
C PRO A 148 12.77 -39.44 -2.32
N SER A 149 13.87 -39.62 -1.58
CA SER A 149 14.12 -38.88 -0.33
C SER A 149 14.74 -37.49 -0.57
N ARG A 150 15.31 -37.28 -1.77
CA ARG A 150 15.92 -36.04 -2.24
C ARG A 150 15.02 -35.30 -3.22
N GLN A 151 14.37 -36.02 -4.13
CA GLN A 151 13.65 -35.47 -5.29
C GLN A 151 12.14 -35.41 -5.05
N TRP A 152 11.72 -34.55 -4.13
CA TRP A 152 10.31 -34.29 -3.83
C TRP A 152 10.04 -32.79 -3.66
N LEU A 153 8.78 -32.41 -3.76
CA LEU A 153 8.33 -31.02 -3.64
C LEU A 153 6.98 -30.91 -2.93
N ASN A 154 6.70 -29.71 -2.43
CA ASN A 154 5.41 -29.29 -1.93
C ASN A 154 4.80 -28.23 -2.85
N ILE A 155 3.47 -28.19 -2.92
CA ILE A 155 2.72 -27.24 -3.74
C ILE A 155 1.73 -26.51 -2.85
N ARG A 156 1.74 -25.18 -2.94
CA ARG A 156 0.72 -24.29 -2.39
C ARG A 156 0.07 -23.54 -3.55
N LEU A 157 -1.21 -23.78 -3.78
CA LEU A 157 -1.97 -23.16 -4.86
C LEU A 157 -2.23 -21.67 -4.57
N ALA A 158 -2.28 -20.87 -5.64
CA ALA A 158 -2.79 -19.50 -5.59
C ALA A 158 -4.23 -19.46 -5.06
N TYR A 159 -4.67 -18.33 -4.49
CA TYR A 159 -6.05 -18.24 -3.99
C TYR A 159 -7.11 -18.28 -5.09
N ASP A 160 -6.86 -17.55 -6.18
CA ASP A 160 -7.70 -17.65 -7.38
C ASP A 160 -7.27 -18.88 -8.19
N GLN A 161 -8.23 -19.78 -8.41
CA GLN A 161 -8.06 -21.03 -9.15
C GLN A 161 -8.98 -21.08 -10.38
N THR A 162 -9.52 -19.93 -10.81
CA THR A 162 -10.41 -19.86 -11.98
C THR A 162 -9.66 -20.04 -13.30
N GLU A 163 -8.40 -19.62 -13.36
CA GLU A 163 -7.48 -19.81 -14.47
C GLU A 163 -6.16 -20.43 -13.99
N PRO A 164 -5.33 -20.99 -14.90
CA PRO A 164 -4.00 -21.49 -14.55
C PRO A 164 -3.12 -20.36 -13.98
N SER A 165 -2.60 -20.58 -12.79
CA SER A 165 -1.82 -19.58 -12.03
C SER A 165 -0.33 -19.59 -12.39
N PRO A 166 0.35 -18.43 -12.49
CA PRO A 166 1.81 -18.34 -12.51
C PRO A 166 2.48 -19.14 -11.39
N VAL A 167 3.73 -19.55 -11.58
CA VAL A 167 4.44 -20.41 -10.62
C VAL A 167 5.65 -19.70 -10.02
N TYR A 168 5.81 -19.77 -8.69
CA TYR A 168 7.05 -19.40 -7.99
C TYR A 168 7.78 -20.66 -7.51
N LEU A 169 8.99 -20.89 -8.01
CA LEU A 169 9.85 -22.01 -7.61
C LEU A 169 10.75 -21.58 -6.46
N PHE A 170 10.71 -22.28 -5.32
CA PHE A 170 11.53 -21.97 -4.16
C PHE A 170 12.52 -23.07 -3.80
N ALA A 171 13.80 -22.73 -3.79
CA ALA A 171 14.88 -23.57 -3.25
C ALA A 171 15.35 -23.05 -1.88
N HIS A 172 15.37 -23.91 -0.86
CA HIS A 172 15.75 -23.51 0.50
C HIS A 172 17.27 -23.36 0.70
N GLY A 173 17.68 -22.63 1.75
CA GLY A 173 19.08 -22.49 2.17
C GLY A 173 19.70 -23.77 2.72
N ASN A 174 21.03 -23.75 2.90
CA ASN A 174 21.82 -24.86 3.44
C ASN A 174 21.25 -25.31 4.80
N GLY A 175 21.03 -26.62 4.98
CA GLY A 175 20.44 -27.18 6.21
C GLY A 175 18.94 -26.90 6.39
N GLY A 176 18.28 -26.26 5.43
CA GLY A 176 16.84 -26.06 5.40
C GLY A 176 16.08 -27.28 4.87
N SER A 177 14.82 -27.06 4.49
CA SER A 177 14.00 -28.04 3.78
C SER A 177 12.93 -27.34 2.96
N ALA A 178 12.40 -28.01 1.93
CA ALA A 178 11.23 -27.59 1.18
C ALA A 178 9.98 -27.37 2.05
N ASN A 179 9.94 -27.91 3.28
CA ASN A 179 8.90 -27.64 4.27
C ASN A 179 9.04 -26.27 4.99
N GLY A 180 10.15 -25.55 4.77
CA GLY A 180 10.57 -24.44 5.62
C GLY A 180 9.93 -23.08 5.35
N MET A 181 9.04 -22.95 4.35
CA MET A 181 8.34 -21.69 4.10
C MET A 181 7.25 -21.46 5.15
N SER A 182 7.10 -20.23 5.62
CA SER A 182 6.10 -19.87 6.65
C SER A 182 4.71 -19.64 6.05
N HIS A 183 3.68 -19.60 6.89
CA HIS A 183 2.33 -19.20 6.47
C HIS A 183 2.29 -17.80 5.86
N LYS A 184 3.09 -16.86 6.40
CA LYS A 184 3.17 -15.48 5.91
C LYS A 184 3.74 -15.43 4.49
N GLN A 185 4.87 -16.09 4.27
CA GLN A 185 5.52 -16.15 2.96
C GLN A 185 4.60 -16.76 1.89
N LEU A 186 3.96 -17.89 2.22
CA LEU A 186 3.05 -18.57 1.31
C LEU A 186 1.77 -17.78 1.05
N HIS A 187 1.29 -17.03 2.05
CA HIS A 187 0.15 -16.13 1.89
C HIS A 187 0.50 -14.98 0.93
N THR A 188 1.65 -14.34 1.11
CA THR A 188 2.11 -13.24 0.25
C THR A 188 2.29 -13.68 -1.20
N ILE A 189 2.76 -14.89 -1.46
CA ILE A 189 2.89 -15.37 -2.85
C ILE A 189 1.50 -15.68 -3.45
N ALA A 190 0.64 -16.33 -2.66
CA ALA A 190 -0.70 -16.70 -3.12
C ALA A 190 -1.65 -15.50 -3.30
N SER A 191 -1.43 -14.38 -2.58
CA SER A 191 -2.19 -13.13 -2.75
C SER A 191 -1.93 -12.47 -4.10
N GLU A 192 -0.71 -12.60 -4.62
CA GLU A 192 -0.34 -12.11 -5.94
C GLU A 192 -0.75 -13.06 -7.07
N GLY A 193 -1.52 -14.11 -6.75
CA GLY A 193 -2.01 -15.07 -7.75
C GLY A 193 -1.00 -16.14 -8.15
N TYR A 194 0.11 -16.32 -7.41
CA TYR A 194 1.13 -17.33 -7.72
C TYR A 194 0.93 -18.63 -6.95
N THR A 195 1.08 -19.75 -7.66
CA THR A 195 1.27 -21.06 -7.05
C THR A 195 2.73 -21.23 -6.65
N THR A 196 2.99 -21.56 -5.39
CA THR A 196 4.33 -21.86 -4.89
C THR A 196 4.66 -23.34 -5.08
N VAL A 197 5.82 -23.63 -5.65
CA VAL A 197 6.45 -24.95 -5.68
C VAL A 197 7.75 -24.88 -4.88
N SER A 198 7.73 -25.43 -3.67
CA SER A 198 8.92 -25.51 -2.80
C SER A 198 9.52 -26.90 -2.95
N TRP A 199 10.77 -27.01 -3.42
CA TRP A 199 11.36 -28.27 -3.84
C TRP A 199 12.62 -28.62 -3.05
N GLU A 200 12.82 -29.92 -2.83
CA GLU A 200 13.93 -30.49 -2.08
C GLU A 200 15.03 -30.96 -3.04
N SER A 201 16.28 -30.94 -2.57
CA SER A 201 17.44 -31.53 -3.25
C SER A 201 18.53 -31.82 -2.20
N ILE A 202 19.81 -31.78 -2.55
CA ILE A 202 20.92 -31.94 -1.61
C ILE A 202 20.86 -30.84 -0.54
N VAL A 203 20.48 -31.22 0.68
CA VAL A 203 20.19 -30.30 1.79
C VAL A 203 21.36 -29.38 2.16
N THR A 204 22.58 -29.91 2.10
CA THR A 204 23.81 -29.20 2.45
C THR A 204 24.86 -29.48 1.37
N LEU A 205 25.40 -28.42 0.76
CA LEU A 205 26.51 -28.56 -0.17
C LEU A 205 27.84 -28.67 0.60
N GLU A 206 28.51 -29.83 0.51
CA GLU A 206 29.84 -30.06 1.11
C GLU A 206 30.97 -29.96 0.07
N GLY A 207 30.66 -29.96 -1.22
CA GLY A 207 31.62 -29.78 -2.30
C GLY A 207 30.99 -29.73 -3.70
N GLU A 208 31.84 -29.71 -4.73
CA GLU A 208 31.44 -29.56 -6.14
C GLU A 208 30.48 -30.66 -6.63
N ALA A 209 30.67 -31.91 -6.21
CA ALA A 209 29.80 -33.01 -6.62
C ALA A 209 28.34 -32.83 -6.14
N ASP A 210 28.18 -32.28 -4.94
CA ASP A 210 26.86 -31.96 -4.38
C ASP A 210 26.21 -30.82 -5.17
N LEU A 211 26.99 -29.80 -5.50
CA LEU A 211 26.53 -28.66 -6.31
C LEU A 211 26.04 -29.13 -7.68
N LEU A 212 26.84 -29.91 -8.40
CA LEU A 212 26.47 -30.45 -9.71
C LEU A 212 25.19 -31.30 -9.64
N THR A 213 25.05 -32.11 -8.59
CA THR A 213 23.85 -32.92 -8.38
C THR A 213 22.63 -32.03 -8.11
N ALA A 214 22.77 -31.01 -7.26
CA ALA A 214 21.67 -30.12 -6.91
C ALA A 214 21.22 -29.22 -8.08
N VAL A 215 22.16 -28.77 -8.92
CA VAL A 215 21.86 -28.07 -10.18
C VAL A 215 21.14 -28.99 -11.16
N ALA A 216 21.57 -30.25 -11.28
CA ALA A 216 20.89 -31.23 -12.13
C ALA A 216 19.45 -31.49 -11.64
N ASP A 217 19.25 -31.59 -10.33
CA ASP A 217 17.91 -31.71 -9.73
C ASP A 217 17.01 -30.52 -10.05
N ALA A 218 17.54 -29.28 -10.06
CA ALA A 218 16.78 -28.09 -10.43
C ALA A 218 16.17 -28.23 -11.83
N GLN A 219 16.93 -28.76 -12.79
CA GLN A 219 16.44 -29.01 -14.15
C GLN A 219 15.37 -30.11 -14.17
N VAL A 220 15.57 -31.21 -13.45
CA VAL A 220 14.58 -32.31 -13.38
C VAL A 220 13.27 -31.82 -12.75
N MET A 221 13.36 -31.01 -11.70
CA MET A 221 12.20 -30.39 -11.05
C MET A 221 11.48 -29.44 -11.99
N PHE A 222 12.21 -28.59 -12.72
CA PHE A 222 11.64 -27.67 -13.69
C PHE A 222 10.89 -28.39 -14.81
N ASP A 223 11.52 -29.41 -15.41
CA ASP A 223 10.90 -30.26 -16.44
C ASP A 223 9.63 -30.95 -15.91
N TRP A 224 9.65 -31.39 -14.64
CA TRP A 224 8.48 -31.97 -14.00
C TRP A 224 7.35 -30.95 -13.84
N VAL A 225 7.64 -29.71 -13.41
CA VAL A 225 6.63 -28.64 -13.28
C VAL A 225 5.97 -28.38 -14.62
N LEU A 226 6.75 -28.22 -15.70
CA LEU A 226 6.21 -28.02 -17.04
C LEU A 226 5.33 -29.20 -17.49
N ALA A 227 5.76 -30.44 -17.24
CA ALA A 227 5.01 -31.63 -17.63
C ALA A 227 3.71 -31.84 -16.84
N ASN A 228 3.63 -31.32 -15.61
CA ASN A 228 2.50 -31.53 -14.70
C ASN A 228 1.65 -30.28 -14.48
N ALA A 229 1.97 -29.14 -15.10
CA ALA A 229 1.30 -27.86 -14.87
C ALA A 229 -0.23 -27.94 -14.96
N ALA A 230 -0.76 -28.61 -15.99
CA ALA A 230 -2.19 -28.81 -16.17
C ALA A 230 -2.87 -29.62 -15.05
N ALA A 231 -2.15 -30.54 -14.41
CA ALA A 231 -2.69 -31.36 -13.32
C ALA A 231 -2.87 -30.56 -12.02
N TYR A 232 -2.11 -29.48 -11.85
CA TYR A 232 -2.09 -28.65 -10.65
C TYR A 232 -2.56 -27.21 -10.90
N ASN A 233 -3.23 -26.95 -12.03
CA ASN A 233 -3.73 -25.62 -12.40
C ASN A 233 -2.63 -24.52 -12.42
N MET A 234 -1.46 -24.86 -12.94
CA MET A 234 -0.33 -23.97 -13.12
C MET A 234 -0.22 -23.50 -14.57
N ASN A 235 0.26 -22.27 -14.75
CA ASN A 235 0.65 -21.72 -16.04
C ASN A 235 2.13 -22.06 -16.31
N PRO A 236 2.44 -22.99 -17.24
CA PRO A 236 3.81 -23.39 -17.53
C PRO A 236 4.58 -22.33 -18.33
N ASP A 237 3.94 -21.26 -18.79
CA ASP A 237 4.56 -20.20 -19.58
C ASP A 237 4.94 -18.98 -18.72
N HIS A 238 4.65 -19.02 -17.41
CA HIS A 238 4.92 -17.90 -16.50
C HIS A 238 5.48 -18.40 -15.15
N ILE A 239 6.79 -18.58 -15.11
CA ILE A 239 7.52 -19.15 -13.98
C ILE A 239 8.54 -18.14 -13.45
N VAL A 240 8.50 -17.89 -12.15
CA VAL A 240 9.51 -17.14 -11.40
C VAL A 240 10.41 -18.14 -10.70
N VAL A 241 11.72 -17.99 -10.90
CA VAL A 241 12.73 -18.83 -10.25
C VAL A 241 13.25 -18.12 -9.01
N GLY A 242 13.19 -18.79 -7.86
CA GLY A 242 13.66 -18.24 -6.60
C GLY A 242 14.52 -19.20 -5.79
N GLY A 243 14.99 -18.67 -4.67
CA GLY A 243 15.81 -19.43 -3.73
C GLY A 243 16.41 -18.57 -2.64
N ARG A 244 16.86 -19.23 -1.57
CA ARG A 244 17.56 -18.59 -0.45
C ARG A 244 18.95 -19.16 -0.26
N SER A 245 19.98 -18.32 -0.14
CA SER A 245 21.36 -18.77 0.17
C SER A 245 21.81 -19.88 -0.77
N ARG A 246 22.11 -21.10 -0.28
CA ARG A 246 22.31 -22.32 -1.09
C ARG A 246 21.31 -22.48 -2.24
N GLY A 247 20.03 -22.22 -1.98
CA GLY A 247 18.97 -22.32 -2.98
C GLY A 247 19.14 -21.34 -4.13
N SER A 248 19.71 -20.15 -3.90
CA SER A 248 20.01 -19.21 -4.98
C SER A 248 21.08 -19.77 -5.93
N ILE A 249 22.09 -20.45 -5.38
CA ILE A 249 23.20 -21.05 -6.13
C ILE A 249 22.70 -22.12 -7.09
N ILE A 250 21.93 -23.09 -6.58
CA ILE A 250 21.50 -24.25 -7.38
C ILE A 250 20.43 -23.90 -8.41
N SER A 251 19.69 -22.80 -8.18
CA SER A 251 18.68 -22.30 -9.10
C SER A 251 19.24 -21.32 -10.14
N TRP A 252 20.48 -20.82 -9.98
CA TRP A 252 21.01 -19.70 -10.77
C TRP A 252 21.07 -19.98 -12.27
N GLN A 253 21.69 -21.11 -12.64
CA GLN A 253 21.81 -21.52 -14.05
C GLN A 253 20.46 -21.76 -14.70
N LEU A 254 19.51 -22.34 -13.96
CA LEU A 254 18.13 -22.50 -14.43
C LEU A 254 17.49 -21.13 -14.68
N ALA A 255 17.60 -20.22 -13.72
CA ALA A 255 17.04 -18.87 -13.77
C ALA A 255 17.52 -18.07 -15.00
N HIS A 256 18.78 -18.28 -15.40
CA HIS A 256 19.41 -17.63 -16.56
C HIS A 256 19.48 -18.51 -17.82
N SER A 257 18.72 -19.61 -17.87
CA SER A 257 18.74 -20.55 -19.01
C SER A 257 18.13 -20.01 -20.31
N ASN A 258 17.54 -18.80 -20.27
CA ASN A 258 16.72 -18.21 -21.34
C ASN A 258 15.53 -19.09 -21.77
N HIS A 259 15.05 -19.98 -20.89
CA HIS A 259 13.87 -20.77 -21.17
C HIS A 259 12.65 -19.84 -21.28
N PRO A 260 11.79 -19.96 -22.32
CA PRO A 260 10.70 -19.02 -22.58
C PRO A 260 9.64 -18.97 -21.47
N SER A 261 9.57 -20.00 -20.63
CA SER A 261 8.69 -20.04 -19.46
C SER A 261 9.17 -19.18 -18.28
N ILE A 262 10.45 -18.79 -18.24
CA ILE A 262 11.02 -18.06 -17.11
C ILE A 262 10.73 -16.58 -17.30
N ALA A 263 9.85 -16.04 -16.45
CA ALA A 263 9.39 -14.67 -16.49
C ALA A 263 10.22 -13.76 -15.58
N GLY A 264 10.80 -14.30 -14.50
CA GLY A 264 11.51 -13.49 -13.51
C GLY A 264 12.30 -14.29 -12.48
N ILE A 265 13.08 -13.58 -11.68
CA ILE A 265 13.94 -14.11 -10.62
C ILE A 265 13.65 -13.35 -9.33
N TYR A 266 13.37 -14.07 -8.24
CA TYR A 266 13.23 -13.46 -6.91
C TYR A 266 13.99 -14.30 -5.89
N MET A 267 15.08 -13.77 -5.34
CA MET A 267 15.95 -14.52 -4.44
C MET A 267 16.25 -13.74 -3.16
N TYR A 268 16.27 -14.45 -2.03
CA TYR A 268 16.55 -13.88 -0.71
C TYR A 268 17.94 -14.29 -0.21
N ASN A 269 18.78 -13.35 0.23
CA ASN A 269 20.16 -13.60 0.64
C ASN A 269 20.91 -14.45 -0.40
N ALA A 270 20.91 -13.98 -1.65
CA ALA A 270 21.53 -14.69 -2.75
C ALA A 270 23.06 -14.61 -2.67
N LEU A 271 23.76 -15.60 -3.27
CA LEU A 271 25.21 -15.55 -3.51
C LEU A 271 26.09 -15.39 -2.26
N PRO A 272 26.02 -16.30 -1.27
CA PRO A 272 26.85 -16.20 -0.07
C PRO A 272 28.36 -16.23 -0.36
N ARG A 273 29.14 -15.61 0.52
CA ARG A 273 30.60 -15.54 0.54
C ARG A 273 31.19 -16.93 0.36
N GLY A 274 32.15 -17.01 -0.56
CA GLY A 274 32.87 -18.25 -0.84
C GLY A 274 32.12 -19.22 -1.76
N ALA A 275 30.85 -18.97 -2.11
CA ALA A 275 30.14 -19.81 -3.07
C ALA A 275 30.67 -19.68 -4.51
N TRP A 276 31.21 -18.50 -4.87
CA TRP A 276 31.65 -18.15 -6.22
C TRP A 276 33.04 -17.46 -6.22
N GLN A 277 33.81 -17.59 -5.13
CA GLN A 277 35.18 -17.04 -5.00
C GLN A 277 36.28 -18.02 -5.47
N GLY A 278 35.94 -19.01 -6.30
CA GLY A 278 36.86 -19.96 -6.93
C GLY A 278 36.92 -19.77 -8.45
N GLU A 279 37.93 -20.33 -9.12
CA GLU A 279 38.09 -20.25 -10.60
C GLU A 279 37.01 -21.04 -11.38
N ASP A 280 36.12 -21.77 -10.72
CA ASP A 280 35.30 -22.82 -11.33
C ASP A 280 33.78 -22.51 -11.45
N TRP A 281 33.27 -21.41 -10.87
CA TRP A 281 31.87 -20.98 -11.07
C TRP A 281 31.71 -19.46 -10.92
N THR A 282 31.20 -18.83 -11.98
CA THR A 282 31.11 -17.38 -12.16
C THR A 282 29.68 -17.04 -12.60
N PRO A 283 28.80 -16.59 -11.68
CA PRO A 283 27.37 -16.44 -11.95
C PRO A 283 27.05 -15.37 -13.00
N ASP A 284 27.94 -14.39 -13.22
CA ASP A 284 27.82 -13.37 -14.26
C ASP A 284 28.05 -13.91 -15.68
N ASP A 285 28.71 -15.06 -15.85
CA ASP A 285 28.85 -15.72 -17.16
C ASP A 285 27.52 -16.26 -17.69
N ASP A 286 26.58 -16.60 -16.80
CA ASP A 286 25.25 -17.08 -17.17
C ASP A 286 24.34 -15.93 -17.68
N ILE A 287 24.69 -14.67 -17.36
CA ILE A 287 23.89 -13.49 -17.67
C ILE A 287 24.14 -13.00 -19.10
N ASN A 288 23.05 -12.82 -19.84
CA ASN A 288 23.02 -12.33 -21.20
C ASN A 288 21.84 -11.36 -21.41
N ALA A 289 21.74 -10.74 -22.60
CA ALA A 289 20.75 -9.69 -22.90
C ALA A 289 19.27 -10.14 -22.78
N ASP A 290 19.01 -11.45 -22.83
CA ASP A 290 17.67 -12.03 -22.66
C ASP A 290 17.40 -12.43 -21.20
N SER A 291 18.28 -12.07 -20.26
CA SER A 291 18.06 -12.37 -18.84
C SER A 291 16.79 -11.68 -18.34
N PRO A 292 16.00 -12.37 -17.50
CA PRO A 292 14.71 -11.89 -17.03
C PRO A 292 14.86 -10.82 -15.93
N THR A 293 13.76 -10.20 -15.53
CA THR A 293 13.75 -9.29 -14.37
C THR A 293 14.11 -10.03 -13.10
N ALA A 294 15.02 -9.47 -12.30
CA ALA A 294 15.59 -10.10 -11.12
C ALA A 294 15.54 -9.17 -9.90
N TYR A 295 14.99 -9.69 -8.80
CA TYR A 295 14.98 -9.06 -7.48
C TYR A 295 15.89 -9.86 -6.56
N LEU A 296 16.98 -9.23 -6.12
CA LEU A 296 17.89 -9.80 -5.13
C LEU A 296 17.69 -9.07 -3.80
N VAL A 297 17.10 -9.77 -2.84
CA VAL A 297 16.63 -9.19 -1.59
C VAL A 297 17.53 -9.65 -0.45
N TYR A 298 18.07 -8.72 0.33
CA TYR A 298 19.03 -9.01 1.39
C TYR A 298 18.53 -8.60 2.77
N GLY A 299 18.68 -9.55 3.69
CA GLY A 299 18.61 -9.35 5.14
C GLY A 299 19.67 -8.39 5.67
N PRO A 300 20.97 -8.67 5.48
CA PRO A 300 22.04 -7.81 5.99
C PRO A 300 22.12 -6.49 5.23
N ASP A 301 22.67 -5.48 5.90
CA ASP A 301 23.17 -4.26 5.26
C ASP A 301 24.59 -4.45 4.70
N PHE A 302 25.21 -3.36 4.20
CA PHE A 302 26.57 -3.41 3.65
C PHE A 302 27.67 -3.51 4.74
N ASP A 303 27.38 -3.08 5.95
CA ASP A 303 28.31 -3.01 7.08
C ASP A 303 28.31 -4.30 7.93
N ASP A 304 27.27 -5.13 7.78
CA ASP A 304 27.13 -6.43 8.42
C ASP A 304 28.22 -7.41 7.98
N ASP A 305 28.91 -8.00 8.97
CA ASP A 305 29.86 -9.11 8.78
C ASP A 305 29.12 -10.44 8.61
N ASP A 306 28.31 -10.53 7.55
CA ASP A 306 27.54 -11.72 7.19
C ASP A 306 28.03 -12.35 5.88
N GLY A 307 27.87 -13.68 5.80
CA GLY A 307 28.13 -14.43 4.58
C GLY A 307 27.28 -13.98 3.40
N HIS A 308 26.15 -13.30 3.59
CA HIS A 308 25.26 -12.85 2.53
C HIS A 308 25.37 -11.34 2.30
N ASN A 309 26.50 -10.71 2.63
CA ASN A 309 26.69 -9.28 2.41
C ASN A 309 26.27 -8.88 0.96
N PRO A 310 25.45 -7.84 0.78
CA PRO A 310 24.88 -7.48 -0.53
C PRO A 310 25.91 -7.12 -1.61
N THR A 311 27.15 -6.78 -1.21
CA THR A 311 28.29 -6.55 -2.10
C THR A 311 28.58 -7.76 -3.00
N TYR A 312 28.23 -8.97 -2.56
CA TYR A 312 28.44 -10.17 -3.38
C TYR A 312 27.55 -10.22 -4.63
N ALA A 313 26.53 -9.36 -4.75
CA ALA A 313 25.76 -9.22 -5.98
C ALA A 313 26.38 -8.23 -6.98
N ASP A 314 27.43 -7.48 -6.61
CA ASP A 314 27.93 -6.37 -7.45
C ASP A 314 28.34 -6.80 -8.87
N PRO A 315 29.03 -7.94 -9.09
CA PRO A 315 29.37 -8.35 -10.46
C PRO A 315 28.15 -8.75 -11.29
N VAL A 316 27.11 -9.31 -10.65
CA VAL A 316 25.84 -9.61 -11.32
C VAL A 316 25.14 -8.32 -11.75
N ILE A 317 25.07 -7.32 -10.86
CA ILE A 317 24.44 -6.02 -11.16
C ILE A 317 25.21 -5.32 -12.28
N ALA A 318 26.55 -5.23 -12.15
CA ALA A 318 27.41 -4.66 -13.18
C ALA A 318 27.22 -5.35 -14.53
N ARG A 319 26.97 -6.66 -14.54
CA ARG A 319 26.73 -7.42 -15.77
C ARG A 319 25.38 -7.09 -16.42
N TYR A 320 24.32 -6.87 -15.64
CA TYR A 320 23.05 -6.36 -16.16
C TYR A 320 23.21 -4.95 -16.78
N ASP A 321 23.99 -4.08 -16.13
CA ASP A 321 24.28 -2.73 -16.63
C ASP A 321 25.10 -2.77 -17.94
N GLU A 322 26.14 -3.61 -18.01
CA GLU A 322 26.96 -3.81 -19.21
C GLU A 322 26.15 -4.25 -20.43
N LEU A 323 25.04 -4.94 -20.19
CA LEU A 323 24.14 -5.50 -21.21
C LEU A 323 22.98 -4.56 -21.55
N ASP A 324 22.92 -3.35 -20.97
CA ASP A 324 21.85 -2.37 -21.17
C ASP A 324 20.47 -2.91 -20.74
N ILE A 325 20.45 -3.72 -19.68
CA ILE A 325 19.25 -4.30 -19.05
C ILE A 325 19.22 -4.04 -17.53
N GLY A 326 19.96 -3.02 -17.06
CA GLY A 326 20.04 -2.67 -15.63
C GLY A 326 18.69 -2.35 -15.00
N ASP A 327 17.74 -1.83 -15.79
CA ASP A 327 16.34 -1.59 -15.40
C ASP A 327 15.57 -2.87 -15.01
N ARG A 328 16.10 -4.04 -15.37
CA ARG A 328 15.54 -5.36 -15.01
C ARG A 328 16.12 -5.90 -13.71
N MET A 329 17.01 -5.21 -13.02
CA MET A 329 17.62 -5.69 -11.78
C MET A 329 17.29 -4.75 -10.62
N ALA A 330 16.77 -5.31 -9.54
CA ALA A 330 16.58 -4.59 -8.28
C ALA A 330 17.32 -5.29 -7.14
N ARG A 331 17.96 -4.49 -6.28
CA ARG A 331 18.60 -4.96 -5.05
C ARG A 331 18.03 -4.23 -3.85
N TYR A 332 17.52 -4.98 -2.87
CA TYR A 332 17.08 -4.46 -1.58
C TYR A 332 18.04 -4.95 -0.50
N VAL A 333 18.33 -4.10 0.48
CA VAL A 333 19.29 -4.38 1.57
C VAL A 333 18.67 -4.03 2.92
N ASP A 334 19.33 -4.46 4.00
CA ASP A 334 18.95 -4.16 5.39
C ASP A 334 17.52 -4.54 5.80
N MET A 335 16.96 -5.61 5.20
CA MET A 335 15.65 -6.08 5.64
C MET A 335 15.62 -6.52 7.12
N TRP A 336 16.78 -6.87 7.70
CA TRP A 336 16.87 -7.16 9.13
C TRP A 336 16.73 -5.90 9.97
N GLY A 337 17.43 -4.81 9.64
CA GLY A 337 17.28 -3.53 10.33
C GLY A 337 15.90 -2.92 10.13
N ASP A 338 15.35 -3.02 8.93
CA ASP A 338 14.05 -2.44 8.59
C ASP A 338 12.88 -3.20 9.21
N PHE A 339 12.96 -4.54 9.24
CA PHE A 339 11.80 -5.38 9.51
C PHE A 339 12.02 -6.52 10.50
N GLN A 340 13.14 -6.55 11.24
CA GLN A 340 13.26 -7.42 12.41
C GLN A 340 13.39 -6.61 13.68
N ASN A 341 12.71 -7.07 14.73
CA ASN A 341 12.92 -6.52 16.06
C ASN A 341 14.22 -7.04 16.68
N GLU A 342 14.59 -6.54 17.87
CA GLU A 342 15.81 -6.95 18.59
C GLU A 342 15.90 -8.46 18.90
N GLN A 343 14.80 -9.21 18.77
CA GLN A 343 14.76 -10.67 18.95
C GLN A 343 14.83 -11.44 17.62
N GLY A 344 15.00 -10.76 16.49
CA GLY A 344 15.06 -11.35 15.15
C GLY A 344 13.69 -11.76 14.60
N ASN A 345 12.59 -11.30 15.21
CA ASN A 345 11.25 -11.59 14.70
C ASN A 345 10.86 -10.57 13.63
N TRP A 346 10.31 -11.07 12.53
CA TRP A 346 9.77 -10.22 11.46
C TRP A 346 8.59 -9.38 11.95
N THR A 347 8.66 -8.08 11.70
CA THR A 347 7.60 -7.10 11.95
C THR A 347 6.74 -6.83 10.72
N ASN A 348 7.23 -7.18 9.53
CA ASN A 348 6.46 -7.10 8.29
C ASN A 348 5.56 -8.34 8.05
N ASP A 349 4.63 -8.23 7.09
CA ASP A 349 3.64 -9.27 6.82
C ASP A 349 4.07 -10.37 5.84
N GLY A 350 5.11 -10.14 5.03
CA GLY A 350 5.61 -11.08 4.01
C GLY A 350 6.90 -11.82 4.37
N GLU A 351 7.54 -11.45 5.48
CA GLU A 351 8.88 -11.88 5.88
C GLU A 351 9.88 -11.74 4.72
N LEU A 352 10.42 -12.85 4.22
CA LEU A 352 11.37 -12.89 3.10
C LEU A 352 10.73 -12.50 1.76
N MET A 353 9.40 -12.58 1.68
CA MET A 353 8.61 -12.29 0.48
C MET A 353 8.03 -10.88 0.49
N HIS A 354 8.49 -9.99 1.39
CA HIS A 354 7.96 -8.62 1.51
C HIS A 354 7.90 -7.86 0.18
N TYR A 355 8.96 -7.95 -0.63
CA TYR A 355 9.07 -7.27 -1.92
C TYR A 355 8.49 -8.09 -3.10
N PHE A 356 7.87 -9.25 -2.84
CA PHE A 356 7.31 -10.09 -3.89
C PHE A 356 6.14 -9.44 -4.65
N PRO A 357 5.20 -8.71 -4.01
CA PRO A 357 4.15 -7.98 -4.72
C PRO A 357 4.70 -6.91 -5.68
N GLU A 358 5.73 -6.17 -5.25
CA GLU A 358 6.39 -5.16 -6.10
C GLU A 358 7.06 -5.79 -7.32
N PHE A 359 7.74 -6.92 -7.11
CA PHE A 359 8.33 -7.71 -8.17
C PHE A 359 7.27 -8.19 -9.19
N VAL A 360 6.13 -8.70 -8.72
CA VAL A 360 5.03 -9.14 -9.61
C VAL A 360 4.47 -7.97 -10.42
N ALA A 361 4.24 -6.81 -9.79
CA ALA A 361 3.77 -5.61 -10.49
C ALA A 361 4.73 -5.18 -11.62
N THR A 362 6.04 -5.31 -11.38
CA THR A 362 7.09 -5.03 -12.38
C THR A 362 7.02 -6.01 -13.55
N LEU A 363 6.79 -7.31 -13.30
CA LEU A 363 6.63 -8.31 -14.37
C LEU A 363 5.39 -8.07 -15.23
N GLU A 364 4.30 -7.58 -14.65
CA GLU A 364 3.03 -7.34 -15.35
C GLU A 364 3.03 -6.04 -16.18
N GLY A 365 4.11 -5.25 -16.12
CA GLY A 365 4.22 -3.99 -16.85
C GLY A 365 3.15 -2.98 -16.43
N ILE A 366 2.65 -3.09 -15.19
CA ILE A 366 1.73 -2.11 -14.60
C ILE A 366 2.53 -0.84 -14.35
N ASN A 367 2.58 0.00 -15.39
CA ASN A 367 3.12 1.35 -15.32
C ASN A 367 2.09 2.26 -14.62
N THR A 368 2.33 2.53 -13.35
CA THR A 368 1.71 3.67 -12.64
C THR A 368 2.25 4.98 -13.21
N PRO A 369 1.42 6.05 -13.33
CA PRO A 369 1.86 7.32 -13.92
C PRO A 369 2.99 7.94 -13.09
N PRO A 370 4.07 8.46 -13.71
CA PRO A 370 5.13 9.11 -12.97
C PRO A 370 4.68 10.52 -12.61
N VAL A 371 4.68 10.88 -11.32
CA VAL A 371 5.20 12.18 -10.94
C VAL A 371 5.95 12.10 -9.61
N ALA A 372 7.11 12.76 -9.64
CA ALA A 372 7.88 13.36 -8.57
C ALA A 372 9.06 12.55 -8.05
N ALA A 373 10.22 12.89 -8.59
CA ALA A 373 11.55 12.58 -8.10
C ALA A 373 11.85 11.12 -7.76
N THR A 374 12.65 10.44 -8.57
CA THR A 374 13.08 9.06 -8.34
C THR A 374 14.39 8.99 -7.54
N ASN A 375 15.01 10.14 -7.24
CA ASN A 375 16.19 10.19 -6.38
C ASN A 375 16.17 11.43 -5.47
N ALA A 376 16.08 11.19 -4.16
CA ALA A 376 15.96 12.24 -3.15
C ALA A 376 17.09 12.20 -2.11
N LEU A 377 17.58 13.36 -1.73
CA LEU A 377 18.46 13.55 -0.59
C LEU A 377 17.72 14.33 0.47
N PHE A 378 17.67 13.82 1.69
CA PHE A 378 17.11 14.52 2.84
C PHE A 378 18.18 14.67 3.91
N MET A 379 18.25 15.86 4.53
CA MET A 379 19.11 16.06 5.69
C MET A 379 18.41 16.84 6.79
N GLY A 380 18.66 16.48 8.04
CA GLY A 380 18.04 17.21 9.14
C GLY A 380 18.13 16.60 10.52
N HIS A 381 17.29 17.12 11.41
CA HIS A 381 17.21 16.73 12.81
C HIS A 381 16.15 15.66 13.09
N SER A 382 16.03 15.24 14.36
CA SER A 382 15.16 14.15 14.83
C SER A 382 13.65 14.35 14.62
N PHE A 383 13.20 15.54 14.27
CA PHE A 383 11.80 15.84 13.89
C PHE A 383 11.55 15.78 12.37
N PHE A 384 12.60 15.62 11.57
CA PHE A 384 12.55 15.65 10.11
C PHE A 384 12.86 14.27 9.54
N ALA A 385 13.94 13.65 10.01
CA ALA A 385 14.40 12.37 9.52
C ALA A 385 13.38 11.22 9.63
N PRO A 386 12.54 11.09 10.68
CA PRO A 386 11.55 10.02 10.74
C PRO A 386 10.55 10.05 9.57
N ILE A 387 10.12 11.23 9.14
CA ILE A 387 9.18 11.39 8.03
C ILE A 387 9.89 11.09 6.70
N ALA A 388 11.10 11.65 6.50
CA ALA A 388 11.90 11.38 5.31
C ALA A 388 12.13 9.87 5.10
N ARG A 389 12.36 9.13 6.18
CA ARG A 389 12.59 7.67 6.13
C ARG A 389 11.36 6.86 5.74
N GLN A 390 10.15 7.41 5.81
CA GLN A 390 8.92 6.73 5.38
C GLN A 390 8.57 6.95 3.91
N MET A 391 9.25 7.88 3.21
CA MET A 391 8.95 8.13 1.80
C MET A 391 9.11 6.88 0.91
N PRO A 392 10.14 6.02 1.06
CA PRO A 392 10.25 4.78 0.28
C PRO A 392 9.05 3.84 0.45
N PHE A 393 8.53 3.74 1.68
CA PHE A 393 7.33 2.94 1.94
C PHE A 393 6.16 3.47 1.11
N HIS A 394 5.91 4.78 1.12
CA HIS A 394 4.80 5.36 0.39
C HIS A 394 4.98 5.35 -1.13
N THR A 395 6.19 5.62 -1.64
CA THR A 395 6.48 5.58 -3.07
C THR A 395 6.31 4.17 -3.63
N ALA A 396 6.68 3.14 -2.88
CA ALA A 396 6.39 1.75 -3.22
C ALA A 396 4.87 1.47 -3.28
N GLN A 397 4.09 1.95 -2.30
CA GLN A 397 2.62 1.83 -2.34
C GLN A 397 1.99 2.58 -3.53
N LEU A 398 2.68 3.59 -4.07
CA LEU A 398 2.26 4.36 -5.23
C LEU A 398 2.77 3.77 -6.56
N GLY A 399 3.52 2.67 -6.51
CA GLY A 399 4.11 2.03 -7.68
C GLY A 399 5.21 2.85 -8.34
N VAL A 400 5.96 3.63 -7.54
CA VAL A 400 7.18 4.35 -7.94
C VAL A 400 8.39 3.53 -7.43
N ASN A 401 8.73 2.49 -8.19
CA ASN A 401 9.66 1.44 -7.77
C ASN A 401 11.14 1.82 -7.99
N ASP A 402 11.42 2.86 -8.77
CA ASP A 402 12.75 3.42 -9.00
C ASP A 402 13.12 4.53 -8.01
N TYR A 403 12.29 4.74 -6.97
CA TYR A 403 12.56 5.73 -5.92
C TYR A 403 13.75 5.32 -5.06
N THR A 404 14.78 6.15 -5.06
CA THR A 404 15.97 6.06 -4.22
C THR A 404 16.03 7.26 -3.30
N GLN A 405 16.58 7.07 -2.10
CA GLN A 405 16.87 8.20 -1.23
C GLN A 405 18.07 7.99 -0.32
N HIS A 406 18.69 9.09 0.08
CA HIS A 406 19.62 9.15 1.21
C HIS A 406 19.07 10.07 2.31
N VAL A 407 19.21 9.67 3.57
CA VAL A 407 18.81 10.50 4.72
C VAL A 407 20.00 10.71 5.66
N GLU A 408 20.59 11.90 5.62
CA GLU A 408 21.64 12.30 6.57
C GLU A 408 21.01 12.93 7.82
N MET A 409 21.32 12.38 9.00
CA MET A 409 20.70 12.85 10.25
C MET A 409 21.72 13.15 11.34
N SER A 410 21.48 14.26 12.04
CA SER A 410 22.13 14.58 13.32
C SER A 410 21.11 15.17 14.29
N GLY A 411 21.10 14.73 15.55
CA GLY A 411 20.04 15.07 16.50
C GLY A 411 20.05 16.54 16.96
N GLY A 412 18.88 17.18 17.02
CA GLY A 412 18.75 18.56 17.53
C GLY A 412 19.44 19.60 16.66
N GLU A 413 20.04 20.62 17.27
CA GLU A 413 20.65 21.77 16.57
C GLU A 413 21.85 21.37 15.67
N SER A 414 22.50 20.22 15.91
CA SER A 414 23.56 19.72 15.03
C SER A 414 23.05 19.19 13.68
N GLY A 415 21.74 18.92 13.57
CA GLY A 415 21.08 18.57 12.31
C GLY A 415 20.65 19.77 11.47
N THR A 416 21.02 21.00 11.86
CA THR A 416 20.73 22.20 11.05
C THR A 416 21.67 22.28 9.84
N PRO A 417 21.25 22.92 8.73
CA PRO A 417 22.04 22.93 7.50
C PRO A 417 23.47 23.49 7.68
N LEU A 418 23.62 24.60 8.41
CA LEU A 418 24.95 25.15 8.70
C LEU A 418 25.78 24.26 9.63
N ALA A 419 25.17 23.56 10.59
CA ALA A 419 25.87 22.64 11.46
C ALA A 419 26.39 21.43 10.68
N LEU A 420 25.55 20.83 9.84
CA LEU A 420 25.93 19.73 8.95
C LEU A 420 27.02 20.16 7.94
N TRP A 421 26.96 21.40 7.43
CA TRP A 421 28.04 21.93 6.59
C TRP A 421 29.34 22.09 7.36
N ARG A 422 29.33 22.39 8.66
CA ARG A 422 30.56 22.61 9.43
C ARG A 422 31.19 21.31 9.90
N ASP A 423 30.37 20.32 10.21
CA ASP A 423 30.81 18.99 10.52
C ASP A 423 31.51 18.36 9.31
N HIS A 424 32.67 17.73 9.52
CA HIS A 424 33.43 17.20 8.40
C HIS A 424 32.78 15.96 7.81
N ASP A 425 32.33 15.05 8.68
CA ASP A 425 31.91 13.71 8.30
C ASP A 425 30.51 13.78 7.67
N HIS A 426 29.59 14.51 8.30
CA HIS A 426 28.28 14.77 7.69
C HIS A 426 28.40 15.52 6.36
N ARG A 427 29.30 16.51 6.26
CA ARG A 427 29.49 17.23 5.00
C ARG A 427 30.00 16.31 3.90
N GLU A 428 30.96 15.44 4.20
CA GLU A 428 31.51 14.48 3.25
C GLU A 428 30.44 13.49 2.77
N ASN A 429 29.62 12.95 3.67
CA ASN A 429 28.51 12.05 3.33
C ASN A 429 27.51 12.70 2.36
N ILE A 430 27.05 13.91 2.69
CA ILE A 430 26.07 14.64 1.86
C ILE A 430 26.69 14.99 0.50
N GLN A 431 27.95 15.42 0.48
CA GLN A 431 28.65 15.75 -0.76
C GLN A 431 28.87 14.52 -1.65
N ALA A 432 29.13 13.35 -1.07
CA ALA A 432 29.26 12.10 -1.81
C ALA A 432 27.97 11.74 -2.57
N VAL A 433 26.80 11.94 -1.95
CA VAL A 433 25.50 11.74 -2.60
C VAL A 433 25.25 12.79 -3.68
N LEU A 434 25.55 14.07 -3.41
CA LEU A 434 25.40 15.13 -4.41
C LEU A 434 26.35 14.94 -5.60
N ASP A 435 27.53 14.37 -5.38
CA ASP A 435 28.55 14.13 -6.41
C ASP A 435 28.18 13.04 -7.42
N THR A 436 27.10 12.26 -7.18
CA THR A 436 26.58 11.31 -8.17
C THR A 436 26.01 12.00 -9.41
N GLY A 437 25.49 13.23 -9.26
CA GLY A 437 24.85 13.96 -10.35
C GLY A 437 23.40 13.54 -10.62
N GLU A 438 22.81 12.73 -9.73
CA GLU A 438 21.48 12.12 -9.90
C GLU A 438 20.41 12.67 -8.94
N VAL A 439 20.75 13.60 -8.04
CA VAL A 439 19.81 14.07 -7.00
C VAL A 439 18.75 15.01 -7.61
N GLU A 440 17.49 14.59 -7.57
CA GLU A 440 16.37 15.36 -8.13
C GLU A 440 15.69 16.24 -7.07
N VAL A 441 15.57 15.77 -5.84
CA VAL A 441 15.05 16.53 -4.69
C VAL A 441 16.08 16.58 -3.59
N PHE A 442 16.36 17.78 -3.07
CA PHE A 442 17.18 17.95 -1.87
C PHE A 442 16.39 18.67 -0.77
N GLY A 443 15.92 17.90 0.22
CA GLY A 443 15.21 18.41 1.39
C GLY A 443 16.11 18.66 2.60
N MET A 444 15.86 19.77 3.28
CA MET A 444 16.63 20.23 4.43
C MET A 444 15.68 20.61 5.58
N ALA A 445 16.02 20.21 6.81
CA ALA A 445 15.35 20.73 7.99
C ALA A 445 15.64 22.23 8.19
N ALA A 446 14.62 23.00 8.55
CA ALA A 446 14.77 24.41 8.86
C ALA A 446 15.65 24.61 10.11
N GLY A 447 16.65 25.48 9.99
CA GLY A 447 17.50 25.93 11.08
C GLY A 447 17.56 27.46 11.18
N ARG A 448 17.79 27.96 12.40
CA ARG A 448 17.93 29.41 12.67
C ARG A 448 19.24 30.00 12.17
N ASP A 449 20.24 29.17 11.95
CA ASP A 449 21.62 29.60 11.67
C ASP A 449 21.92 29.76 10.16
N GLY A 450 20.97 29.44 9.28
CA GLY A 450 21.13 29.51 7.82
C GLY A 450 21.94 28.34 7.24
N GLY A 451 22.76 28.61 6.22
CA GLY A 451 23.61 27.61 5.56
C GLY A 451 22.97 26.95 4.33
N TYR A 452 21.76 27.38 3.95
CA TYR A 452 21.05 26.85 2.78
C TYR A 452 21.79 27.18 1.48
N GLU A 453 22.31 28.40 1.34
CA GLU A 453 23.03 28.86 0.16
C GLU A 453 24.25 27.99 -0.15
N LEU A 454 24.97 27.55 0.89
CA LEU A 454 26.13 26.66 0.75
C LEU A 454 25.75 25.32 0.12
N TRP A 455 24.64 24.75 0.58
CA TRP A 455 24.13 23.47 0.09
C TRP A 455 23.49 23.59 -1.28
N ILE A 456 22.70 24.64 -1.52
CA ILE A 456 22.06 24.92 -2.80
C ILE A 456 23.13 25.14 -3.88
N ASP A 457 24.12 26.01 -3.62
CA ASP A 457 25.20 26.29 -4.58
C ASP A 457 26.00 25.03 -4.90
N TYR A 458 26.32 24.22 -3.88
CA TYR A 458 27.05 22.97 -4.07
C TYR A 458 26.22 21.96 -4.86
N ALA A 459 24.97 21.73 -4.47
CA ALA A 459 24.06 20.79 -5.12
C ALA A 459 23.85 21.17 -6.59
N LEU A 460 23.57 22.43 -6.90
CA LEU A 460 23.40 22.91 -8.29
C LEU A 460 24.67 22.82 -9.12
N SER A 461 25.86 22.84 -8.50
CA SER A 461 27.12 22.64 -9.20
C SER A 461 27.32 21.20 -9.72
N LYS A 462 26.56 20.24 -9.16
CA LYS A 462 26.61 18.80 -9.50
C LYS A 462 25.33 18.33 -10.19
N ASN A 463 24.19 18.82 -9.72
CA ASN A 463 22.84 18.47 -10.09
C ASN A 463 22.07 19.76 -10.47
N PRO A 464 22.21 20.26 -11.71
CA PRO A 464 21.71 21.59 -12.08
C PRO A 464 20.17 21.72 -12.10
N ASN A 465 19.44 20.59 -12.07
CA ASN A 465 17.98 20.55 -12.10
C ASN A 465 17.36 20.19 -10.74
N THR A 466 18.15 20.07 -9.67
CA THR A 466 17.63 19.75 -8.34
C THR A 466 16.65 20.82 -7.87
N ARG A 467 15.50 20.37 -7.37
CA ARG A 467 14.57 21.18 -6.61
C ARG A 467 14.80 21.00 -5.11
N PHE A 468 14.58 22.05 -4.33
CA PHE A 468 14.90 22.07 -2.91
C PHE A 468 13.65 22.14 -2.06
N VAL A 469 13.69 21.48 -0.90
CA VAL A 469 12.61 21.57 0.09
C VAL A 469 13.19 22.03 1.41
N ILE A 470 12.55 23.00 2.06
CA ILE A 470 12.92 23.39 3.43
C ILE A 470 11.75 23.15 4.36
N GLY A 471 11.88 22.13 5.21
CA GLY A 471 10.81 21.70 6.11
C GLY A 471 10.92 22.30 7.49
N ILE A 472 9.83 22.89 7.99
CA ILE A 472 9.74 23.38 9.36
C ILE A 472 8.87 22.45 10.22
N ALA A 473 9.49 21.90 11.27
CA ALA A 473 8.86 21.03 12.24
C ALA A 473 8.05 21.83 13.28
N TRP A 474 7.27 21.11 14.07
CA TRP A 474 6.50 21.66 15.18
C TRP A 474 7.38 22.07 16.38
N LEU A 475 6.78 22.81 17.33
CA LEU A 475 7.51 23.34 18.49
C LEU A 475 7.91 22.24 19.47
N ASP A 476 9.11 22.40 20.04
CA ASP A 476 9.60 21.63 21.18
C ASP A 476 8.74 21.84 22.43
N PHE A 477 8.81 20.85 23.33
CA PHE A 477 8.17 20.90 24.65
C PHE A 477 6.68 21.21 24.59
N PRO A 478 5.88 20.40 23.89
CA PRO A 478 4.47 20.69 23.66
C PRO A 478 3.65 20.82 24.96
N ALA A 479 4.05 20.16 26.06
CA ALA A 479 3.37 20.29 27.35
C ALA A 479 3.50 21.68 28.00
N ASP A 480 4.44 22.53 27.56
CA ASP A 480 4.65 23.87 28.12
C ASP A 480 3.60 24.88 27.63
N TYR A 481 2.75 24.49 26.69
CA TYR A 481 1.75 25.34 26.05
C TYR A 481 0.35 24.73 26.21
N ASP A 482 -0.67 25.56 26.40
CA ASP A 482 -2.03 25.18 26.02
C ASP A 482 -2.18 25.19 24.48
N THR A 483 -3.25 24.59 23.96
CA THR A 483 -3.45 24.43 22.51
C THR A 483 -3.46 25.77 21.76
N ALA A 484 -4.16 26.77 22.29
CA ALA A 484 -4.24 28.09 21.66
C ALA A 484 -2.89 28.82 21.63
N THR A 485 -2.13 28.74 22.73
CA THR A 485 -0.78 29.33 22.83
C THR A 485 0.19 28.59 21.94
N TYR A 486 0.09 27.26 21.83
CA TYR A 486 0.91 26.46 20.91
C TYR A 486 0.70 26.89 19.46
N GLY A 487 -0.55 26.98 19.01
CA GLY A 487 -0.90 27.38 17.64
C GLY A 487 -0.45 28.80 17.30
N SER A 488 -0.66 29.76 18.22
CA SER A 488 -0.22 31.16 18.01
C SER A 488 1.30 31.29 18.02
N THR A 489 2.01 30.60 18.92
CA THR A 489 3.48 30.59 18.94
C THR A 489 4.06 29.97 17.67
N TYR A 490 3.46 28.87 17.19
CA TYR A 490 3.89 28.25 15.93
C TYR A 490 3.64 29.18 14.74
N SER A 491 2.52 29.90 14.73
CA SER A 491 2.21 30.89 13.68
C SER A 491 3.24 32.02 13.64
N GLU A 492 3.70 32.51 14.79
CA GLU A 492 4.76 33.53 14.85
C GLU A 492 6.10 33.00 14.29
N VAL A 493 6.45 31.74 14.60
CA VAL A 493 7.64 31.08 14.06
C VAL A 493 7.52 30.89 12.55
N LEU A 494 6.34 30.49 12.08
CA LEU A 494 6.05 30.26 10.67
C LEU A 494 6.22 31.55 9.84
N GLU A 495 5.62 32.65 10.28
CA GLU A 495 5.73 33.96 9.63
C GLU A 495 7.17 34.48 9.59
N ALA A 496 7.91 34.31 10.70
CA ALA A 496 9.32 34.71 10.76
C ALA A 496 10.18 33.90 9.77
N SER A 497 9.93 32.59 9.69
CA SER A 497 10.66 31.68 8.82
C SER A 497 10.32 31.93 7.35
N TRP A 498 9.04 32.17 7.04
CA TRP A 498 8.59 32.50 5.69
C TRP A 498 9.27 33.74 5.12
N MET A 499 9.44 34.80 5.91
CA MET A 499 10.20 35.99 5.46
C MET A 499 11.66 35.66 5.14
N GLN A 500 12.30 34.79 5.91
CA GLN A 500 13.67 34.33 5.65
C GLN A 500 13.74 33.50 4.35
N PHE A 501 12.79 32.60 4.14
CA PHE A 501 12.74 31.75 2.96
C PHE A 501 12.37 32.50 1.68
N GLY A 502 11.48 33.50 1.76
CA GLY A 502 11.20 34.38 0.63
C GLY A 502 12.45 35.15 0.17
N ALA A 503 13.34 35.53 1.09
CA ALA A 503 14.62 36.14 0.73
C ALA A 503 15.59 35.15 0.07
N LEU A 504 15.56 33.88 0.50
CA LEU A 504 16.33 32.80 -0.12
C LEU A 504 15.83 32.52 -1.55
N GLN A 505 14.53 32.31 -1.75
CA GLN A 505 13.91 32.15 -3.07
C GLN A 505 14.26 33.31 -4.01
N ALA A 506 14.20 34.56 -3.51
CA ALA A 506 14.57 35.74 -4.30
C ALA A 506 16.05 35.76 -4.74
N SER A 507 16.93 35.05 -4.03
CA SER A 507 18.35 34.89 -4.38
C SER A 507 18.58 33.81 -5.44
N TYR A 508 17.61 32.90 -5.64
CA TYR A 508 17.64 31.81 -6.61
C TYR A 508 16.39 31.80 -7.49
N PRO A 509 16.16 32.83 -8.33
CA PRO A 509 14.89 33.03 -9.03
C PRO A 509 14.56 31.96 -10.08
N ASP A 510 15.56 31.20 -10.53
CA ASP A 510 15.43 30.14 -11.54
C ASP A 510 15.43 28.72 -10.92
N VAL A 511 15.36 28.62 -9.59
CA VAL A 511 15.44 27.36 -8.85
C VAL A 511 14.14 27.16 -8.06
N GLU A 512 13.57 25.97 -8.16
CA GLU A 512 12.40 25.59 -7.36
C GLU A 512 12.86 25.31 -5.91
N ILE A 513 12.39 26.15 -4.98
CA ILE A 513 12.63 25.99 -3.54
C ILE A 513 11.27 26.03 -2.84
N THR A 514 10.81 24.87 -2.39
CA THR A 514 9.53 24.71 -1.68
C THR A 514 9.72 24.89 -0.19
N PHE A 515 8.89 25.73 0.43
CA PHE A 515 8.79 25.79 1.88
C PHE A 515 7.70 24.84 2.35
N MET A 516 7.99 24.05 3.39
CA MET A 516 7.11 22.95 3.81
C MET A 516 6.83 23.01 5.31
N PRO A 517 5.75 23.68 5.73
CA PRO A 517 5.39 23.79 7.15
C PRO A 517 4.62 22.59 7.72
N TYR A 518 5.23 21.41 7.63
CA TYR A 518 4.63 20.16 8.13
C TYR A 518 4.39 20.14 9.65
N GLY A 519 5.00 21.06 10.41
CA GLY A 519 4.66 21.31 11.82
C GLY A 519 3.19 21.70 12.07
N LEU A 520 2.45 22.12 11.04
CA LEU A 520 1.01 22.34 11.10
C LEU A 520 0.23 21.06 11.46
N ALA A 521 0.78 19.87 11.19
CA ALA A 521 0.22 18.60 11.64
C ALA A 521 0.02 18.59 13.17
N ALA A 522 1.04 19.01 13.92
CA ALA A 522 0.96 19.07 15.38
C ALA A 522 -0.04 20.13 15.86
N VAL A 523 -0.13 21.28 15.18
CA VAL A 523 -1.10 22.33 15.53
C VAL A 523 -2.52 21.80 15.38
N GLU A 524 -2.84 21.19 14.24
CA GLU A 524 -4.17 20.68 13.94
C GLU A 524 -4.55 19.52 14.87
N LEU A 525 -3.66 18.54 15.05
CA LEU A 525 -3.90 17.41 15.95
C LEU A 525 -4.10 17.85 17.40
N ARG A 526 -3.46 18.94 17.84
CA ARG A 526 -3.70 19.47 19.19
C ARG A 526 -5.08 20.11 19.35
N TYR A 527 -5.59 20.80 18.33
CA TYR A 527 -6.97 21.31 18.35
C TYR A 527 -7.98 20.17 18.38
N LEU A 528 -7.76 19.12 17.57
CA LEU A 528 -8.59 17.91 17.59
C LEU A 528 -8.50 17.16 18.92
N PHE A 529 -7.30 17.10 19.54
CA PHE A 529 -7.11 16.49 20.85
C PHE A 529 -7.88 17.25 21.94
N GLU A 530 -7.78 18.57 22.00
CA GLU A 530 -8.53 19.40 22.97
C GLU A 530 -10.04 19.29 22.78
N ALA A 531 -10.50 19.15 21.53
CA ALA A 531 -11.90 18.92 21.20
C ALA A 531 -12.40 17.49 21.48
N GLY A 532 -11.51 16.55 21.83
CA GLY A 532 -11.83 15.14 22.03
C GLY A 532 -12.23 14.41 20.75
N GLN A 533 -11.69 14.85 19.61
CA GLN A 533 -12.03 14.36 18.27
C GLN A 533 -11.01 13.36 17.71
N LEU A 534 -9.99 12.98 18.48
CA LEU A 534 -9.01 11.95 18.12
C LEU A 534 -9.39 10.61 18.74
N PRO A 535 -9.81 9.60 17.95
CA PRO A 535 -10.07 8.26 18.46
C PRO A 535 -8.81 7.65 19.08
N GLY A 536 -8.94 6.97 20.22
CA GLY A 536 -7.82 6.27 20.89
C GLY A 536 -6.85 7.18 21.65
N ILE A 537 -6.58 8.40 21.17
CA ILE A 537 -5.64 9.33 21.79
C ILE A 537 -6.25 9.94 23.05
N THR A 538 -5.68 9.58 24.20
CA THR A 538 -6.17 9.97 25.54
C THR A 538 -5.21 10.86 26.31
N GLN A 539 -3.96 10.97 25.87
CA GLN A 539 -2.94 11.81 26.49
C GLN A 539 -2.13 12.58 25.45
N LEU A 540 -1.67 13.78 25.84
CA LEU A 540 -0.84 14.60 24.95
C LEU A 540 0.55 13.99 24.76
N ILE A 541 1.13 13.43 25.82
CA ILE A 541 2.48 12.86 25.83
C ILE A 541 2.46 11.47 26.48
N GLY A 542 3.11 10.49 25.85
CA GLY A 542 3.38 9.19 26.43
C GLY A 542 4.04 8.22 25.44
N ASP A 543 4.44 7.05 25.91
CA ASP A 543 5.24 6.11 25.10
C ASP A 543 4.41 5.17 24.19
N ASN A 544 3.07 5.28 24.21
CA ASN A 544 2.19 4.41 23.41
C ASN A 544 1.60 5.16 22.20
N PRO A 545 1.91 4.76 20.95
CA PRO A 545 1.40 5.41 19.73
C PRO A 545 -0.13 5.44 19.63
N GLU A 546 -0.82 4.41 20.15
CA GLU A 546 -2.28 4.29 20.04
C GLU A 546 -3.03 5.22 20.99
N THR A 547 -2.35 5.75 22.02
CA THR A 547 -3.00 6.53 23.08
C THR A 547 -2.41 7.92 23.28
N SER A 548 -1.30 8.25 22.63
CA SER A 548 -0.61 9.52 22.84
C SER A 548 -0.19 10.21 21.55
N LEU A 549 -0.34 11.54 21.53
CA LEU A 549 -0.02 12.35 20.36
C LEU A 549 1.50 12.53 20.17
N PHE A 550 2.22 12.83 21.25
CA PHE A 550 3.67 12.91 21.27
C PHE A 550 4.27 11.79 22.10
N LYS A 551 5.43 11.28 21.66
CA LYS A 551 6.19 10.23 22.32
C LYS A 551 6.80 10.67 23.63
N ASP A 552 7.41 11.85 23.63
CA ASP A 552 8.19 12.31 24.77
C ASP A 552 7.98 13.79 25.06
N ALA A 553 8.58 14.23 26.17
CA ALA A 553 8.51 15.62 26.62
C ALA A 553 9.09 16.60 25.61
N LYS A 554 10.03 16.18 24.77
CA LYS A 554 10.64 17.04 23.73
C LYS A 554 9.65 17.28 22.60
N GLY A 555 8.74 16.35 22.36
CA GLY A 555 7.69 16.44 21.35
C GLY A 555 7.97 15.55 20.14
N HIS A 556 8.79 14.51 20.26
CA HIS A 556 8.97 13.57 19.15
C HIS A 556 7.66 12.85 18.83
N GLY A 557 7.42 12.53 17.55
CA GLY A 557 6.32 11.65 17.16
C GLY A 557 6.65 10.18 17.39
N HIS A 558 5.63 9.33 17.30
CA HIS A 558 5.79 7.87 17.31
C HIS A 558 5.89 7.34 15.88
N ALA A 559 6.70 6.31 15.65
CA ALA A 559 6.67 5.55 14.40
C ALA A 559 5.32 4.84 14.26
N GLY A 560 4.68 4.96 13.09
CA GLY A 560 3.31 4.47 12.86
C GLY A 560 2.28 5.15 13.77
N GLY A 561 2.57 6.38 14.18
CA GLY A 561 1.74 7.15 15.10
C GLY A 561 1.13 8.35 14.41
N LEU A 562 -0.05 8.74 14.88
CA LEU A 562 -0.92 9.76 14.30
C LEU A 562 -0.20 11.03 13.79
N LEU A 563 0.76 11.55 14.56
CA LEU A 563 1.50 12.76 14.22
C LEU A 563 2.45 12.59 13.03
N LEU A 564 3.20 11.48 12.98
CA LEU A 564 4.14 11.26 11.88
C LEU A 564 3.37 10.92 10.60
N ASP A 565 2.36 10.06 10.69
CA ASP A 565 1.55 9.66 9.54
C ASP A 565 0.82 10.86 8.91
N LEU A 566 0.32 11.81 9.72
CA LEU A 566 -0.25 13.06 9.19
C LEU A 566 0.82 13.92 8.49
N ALA A 567 2.01 14.01 9.08
CA ALA A 567 3.11 14.76 8.46
C ALA A 567 3.61 14.11 7.17
N GLU A 568 3.62 12.77 7.09
CA GLU A 568 3.94 12.01 5.88
C GLU A 568 2.96 12.31 4.75
N PHE A 569 1.65 12.34 5.02
CA PHE A 569 0.67 12.75 4.01
C PHE A 569 0.87 14.19 3.52
N ILE A 570 1.24 15.12 4.42
CA ILE A 570 1.59 16.49 4.01
C ILE A 570 2.81 16.47 3.06
N TRP A 571 3.85 15.68 3.35
CA TRP A 571 5.03 15.55 2.49
C TRP A 571 4.69 14.93 1.13
N LEU A 572 3.91 13.86 1.09
CA LEU A 572 3.46 13.23 -0.15
C LEU A 572 2.73 14.21 -1.06
N LYS A 573 1.86 15.04 -0.49
CA LYS A 573 1.16 16.08 -1.27
C LYS A 573 2.09 17.21 -1.68
N ALA A 574 2.90 17.74 -0.75
CA ALA A 574 3.68 18.96 -0.95
C ALA A 574 4.97 18.76 -1.77
N ILE A 575 5.69 17.66 -1.57
CA ILE A 575 6.95 17.35 -2.27
C ILE A 575 6.67 16.53 -3.52
N PHE A 576 5.82 15.52 -3.38
CA PHE A 576 5.62 14.51 -4.41
C PHE A 576 4.37 14.75 -5.27
N GLY A 577 3.57 15.77 -4.97
CA GLY A 577 2.38 16.11 -5.75
C GLY A 577 1.33 15.00 -5.75
N ILE A 578 1.37 14.09 -4.76
CA ILE A 578 0.48 12.94 -4.70
C ILE A 578 -0.94 13.40 -4.44
N ASP A 579 -1.85 12.90 -5.26
CA ASP A 579 -3.29 13.03 -5.03
C ASP A 579 -3.71 12.06 -3.93
N LEU A 580 -3.77 12.58 -2.70
CA LEU A 580 -4.13 11.84 -1.51
C LEU A 580 -5.55 11.25 -1.57
N GLU A 581 -6.47 11.79 -2.39
CA GLU A 581 -7.79 11.18 -2.57
C GLU A 581 -7.68 9.83 -3.31
N SER A 582 -6.76 9.76 -4.27
CA SER A 582 -6.50 8.56 -5.09
C SER A 582 -5.52 7.58 -4.42
N TYR A 583 -4.78 8.03 -3.40
CA TYR A 583 -3.79 7.20 -2.71
C TYR A 583 -4.47 6.15 -1.82
N ASN A 584 -4.41 4.88 -2.24
CA ASN A 584 -5.09 3.75 -1.59
C ASN A 584 -4.30 3.20 -0.38
N TYR A 585 -3.98 4.08 0.57
CA TYR A 585 -3.36 3.75 1.85
C TYR A 585 -4.16 4.38 3.00
N ASP A 586 -4.29 3.64 4.10
CA ASP A 586 -4.91 4.09 5.36
C ASP A 586 -3.94 3.80 6.51
N ALA A 587 -3.66 4.84 7.31
CA ALA A 587 -2.76 4.80 8.46
C ALA A 587 -3.41 4.15 9.71
N GLY A 588 -4.72 3.84 9.67
CA GLY A 588 -5.36 3.00 10.68
C GLY A 588 -5.77 3.71 11.98
N HIS A 589 -5.80 5.05 11.99
CA HIS A 589 -6.09 5.84 13.21
C HIS A 589 -7.59 6.08 13.48
N GLY A 590 -8.48 5.57 12.63
CA GLY A 590 -9.93 5.78 12.76
C GLY A 590 -10.39 7.23 12.48
N ILE A 591 -9.52 8.03 11.87
CA ILE A 591 -9.78 9.39 11.38
C ILE A 591 -9.11 9.55 10.01
N ASP A 592 -9.72 10.33 9.12
CA ASP A 592 -9.18 10.55 7.76
C ASP A 592 -8.03 11.57 7.80
N LEU A 593 -6.81 11.07 8.00
CA LEU A 593 -5.60 11.89 7.97
C LEU A 593 -5.31 12.49 6.60
N LYS A 594 -5.78 11.86 5.50
CA LYS A 594 -5.58 12.35 4.15
C LYS A 594 -6.45 13.59 3.89
N GLU A 595 -7.68 13.60 4.38
CA GLU A 595 -8.55 14.79 4.34
C GLU A 595 -7.95 15.94 5.18
N ILE A 596 -7.40 15.64 6.36
CA ILE A 596 -6.75 16.65 7.21
C ILE A 596 -5.50 17.22 6.53
N ALA A 597 -4.62 16.36 5.99
CA ALA A 597 -3.43 16.80 5.27
C ALA A 597 -3.78 17.68 4.06
N GLN A 598 -4.82 17.32 3.29
CA GLN A 598 -5.31 18.14 2.18
C GLN A 598 -5.83 19.49 2.63
N THR A 599 -6.58 19.53 3.74
CA THR A 599 -7.08 20.77 4.33
C THR A 599 -5.92 21.66 4.77
N ILE A 600 -4.91 21.11 5.44
CA ILE A 600 -3.70 21.86 5.84
C ILE A 600 -3.01 22.44 4.60
N VAL A 601 -2.74 21.63 3.57
CA VAL A 601 -2.06 22.13 2.36
C VAL A 601 -2.91 23.17 1.62
N SER A 602 -4.23 23.05 1.63
CA SER A 602 -5.14 24.02 1.01
C SER A 602 -5.21 25.34 1.78
N ASP A 603 -5.48 25.28 3.10
CA ASP A 603 -5.68 26.46 3.94
C ASP A 603 -4.39 27.27 4.11
N TYR A 604 -3.24 26.59 4.05
CA TYR A 604 -1.92 27.18 4.14
C TYR A 604 -1.17 27.19 2.80
N GLY A 605 -1.87 27.02 1.67
CA GLY A 605 -1.28 26.89 0.33
C GLY A 605 -0.31 28.00 -0.05
N TYR A 606 -0.53 29.21 0.46
CA TYR A 606 0.38 30.35 0.31
C TYR A 606 1.82 30.08 0.79
N TYR A 607 2.03 29.15 1.73
CA TYR A 607 3.35 28.75 2.19
C TYR A 607 3.99 27.65 1.34
N PHE A 608 3.18 26.90 0.58
CA PHE A 608 3.63 25.79 -0.26
C PHE A 608 3.88 26.23 -1.71
N ASP A 609 3.18 27.28 -2.17
CA ASP A 609 3.31 27.94 -3.48
C ASP A 609 4.36 29.08 -3.48
#